data_AF-A0A1J3F3P4-F1
#
_entry.id   AF-A0A1J3F3P4-F1
#
_cell.length_a   1.000
_cell.length_b   1.000
_cell.length_c   1.000
_cell.angle_alpha   90.00
_cell.angle_beta   90.00
_cell.angle_gamma   90.00
#
_symmetry.space_group_name_H-M   'P 1'
#
loop_
_entity.id
_entity.type
_entity.pdbx_description
1 polymer ?
#
loop_
_entity_poly.entity_id
_entity_poly.type
_entity_poly.pdbx_seq_one_letter_code
_entity_poly.pdbx_strand_id
1 'polypeptide(L)'
;LLRSLSPTVKKMDLSAAKVTASVAIAVVLWWIWRTLKWVWFKPKMLESYLRRQGLAGTHYTPLVGDLKRNSSMLREARSKPIKLT
;
A
#
# COMPACT_ATOMS: atom_id res chain seq x y z
N LEU A 1 19.50 -26.54 -34.40
CA LEU A 1 18.92 -27.89 -34.27
C LEU A 1 18.10 -28.12 -32.99
N LEU A 2 18.34 -27.41 -31.87
CA LEU A 2 17.52 -27.53 -30.64
C LEU A 2 16.44 -26.45 -30.53
N ARG A 3 15.63 -26.23 -31.58
CA ARG A 3 14.53 -25.24 -31.56
C ARG A 3 13.14 -25.83 -31.87
N SER A 4 13.01 -27.14 -31.76
CA SER A 4 11.77 -27.89 -32.00
C SER A 4 11.45 -28.75 -30.78
N LEU A 5 11.18 -28.10 -29.64
CA LEU A 5 10.53 -28.79 -28.53
C LEU A 5 9.17 -29.31 -29.03
N SER A 6 8.89 -30.59 -28.76
CA SER A 6 7.66 -31.24 -29.22
C SER A 6 6.42 -30.45 -28.74
N PRO A 7 5.32 -30.47 -29.50
CA PRO A 7 4.13 -29.68 -29.19
C PRO A 7 3.55 -29.99 -27.81
N THR A 8 3.83 -31.18 -27.26
CA THR A 8 3.41 -31.58 -25.91
C THR A 8 4.18 -30.84 -24.82
N VAL A 9 5.51 -30.71 -24.96
CA VAL A 9 6.34 -30.00 -23.97
C VAL A 9 5.95 -28.53 -23.92
N LYS A 10 5.77 -27.90 -25.07
CA LYS A 10 5.35 -26.49 -25.17
C LYS A 10 3.96 -26.23 -24.55
N LYS A 11 3.05 -27.21 -24.58
CA LYS A 11 1.73 -27.12 -23.93
C LYS A 11 1.85 -27.17 -22.40
N MET A 12 2.77 -27.98 -21.87
CA MET A 12 3.01 -28.11 -20.42
C MET A 12 3.65 -26.85 -19.84
N ASP A 13 4.62 -26.25 -20.53
CA ASP A 13 5.22 -24.98 -20.10
C ASP A 13 4.19 -23.86 -20.06
N LEU A 14 3.29 -23.81 -21.05
CA LEU A 14 2.22 -22.81 -21.12
C LEU A 14 1.18 -22.99 -20.01
N SER A 15 0.83 -24.22 -19.65
CA SER A 15 -0.11 -24.48 -18.55
C SER A 15 0.50 -24.10 -17.20
N ALA A 16 1.76 -24.45 -16.96
CA ALA A 16 2.50 -24.06 -15.75
C ALA A 16 2.60 -22.52 -15.64
N ALA A 17 2.99 -21.84 -16.72
CA ALA A 17 3.09 -20.38 -16.75
C ALA A 17 1.74 -19.70 -16.44
N LYS A 18 0.63 -20.23 -16.97
CA LYS A 18 -0.73 -19.71 -16.68
C LYS A 18 -1.11 -19.87 -15.21
N VAL A 19 -0.77 -20.99 -14.58
CA VAL A 19 -1.03 -21.23 -13.16
C VAL A 19 -0.17 -20.30 -12.29
N THR A 20 1.11 -20.12 -12.61
CA THR A 20 1.96 -19.19 -11.88
C THR A 20 1.44 -17.75 -12.01
N ALA A 21 1.03 -17.35 -13.21
CA ALA A 21 0.45 -16.02 -13.44
C ALA A 21 -0.85 -15.81 -12.66
N SER A 22 -1.76 -16.79 -12.62
CA SER A 22 -3.02 -16.66 -11.89
C SER A 22 -2.81 -16.55 -10.38
N VAL A 23 -1.88 -17.33 -9.81
CA VAL A 23 -1.51 -17.23 -8.40
C VAL A 23 -0.89 -15.87 -8.09
N ALA A 24 0.04 -15.40 -8.93
CA ALA A 24 0.65 -14.09 -8.75
C ALA A 24 -0.40 -12.96 -8.75
N ILE A 25 -1.35 -12.99 -9.69
CA ILE A 25 -2.46 -12.03 -9.77
C ILE A 25 -3.31 -12.08 -8.50
N ALA A 26 -3.67 -13.28 -8.02
CA ALA A 26 -4.46 -13.44 -6.80
C ALA A 26 -3.75 -12.84 -5.57
N VAL A 27 -2.45 -13.05 -5.44
CA VAL A 27 -1.63 -12.45 -4.37
C VAL A 27 -1.64 -10.93 -4.47
N VAL A 28 -1.42 -10.36 -5.66
CA VAL A 28 -1.43 -8.91 -5.86
C VAL A 28 -2.80 -8.32 -5.50
N LEU A 29 -3.89 -8.94 -5.95
CA LEU A 29 -5.25 -8.50 -5.61
C LEU A 29 -5.51 -8.56 -4.10
N TRP A 30 -5.04 -9.61 -3.43
CA TRP A 30 -5.15 -9.73 -1.98
C TRP A 30 -4.39 -8.61 -1.25
N TRP A 31 -3.17 -8.30 -1.70
CA TRP A 31 -2.39 -7.19 -1.16
C TRP A 31 -3.10 -5.84 -1.36
N ILE A 32 -3.60 -5.56 -2.57
CA ILE A 32 -4.36 -4.34 -2.87
C ILE A 32 -5.60 -4.23 -1.97
N TRP A 33 -6.35 -5.32 -1.82
CA TRP A 33 -7.54 -5.32 -0.97
C TRP A 33 -7.17 -5.10 0.50
N ARG A 34 -6.08 -5.70 0.97
CA ARG A 34 -5.59 -5.53 2.34
C ARG A 34 -5.13 -4.10 2.60
N THR A 35 -4.39 -3.50 1.67
CA THR A 35 -3.91 -2.12 1.79
C THR A 35 -5.07 -1.15 1.75
N LEU A 36 -6.06 -1.33 0.86
CA LEU A 36 -7.25 -0.49 0.81
C LEU A 36 -8.03 -0.52 2.14
N LYS A 37 -8.26 -1.72 2.70
CA LYS A 37 -8.90 -1.86 4.02
C LYS A 37 -8.08 -1.19 5.13
N TRP A 38 -6.75 -1.33 5.10
CA TRP A 38 -5.88 -0.73 6.09
C TRP A 38 -5.88 0.80 6.01
N VAL A 39 -5.76 1.34 4.80
CA VAL A 39 -5.83 2.78 4.50
C VAL A 39 -7.16 3.38 4.92
N TRP A 40 -8.26 2.62 4.93
CA TRP A 40 -9.57 3.11 5.38
C TRP A 40 -9.82 2.93 6.87
N PHE A 41 -9.43 1.79 7.45
CA PHE A 41 -9.73 1.45 8.84
C PHE A 41 -8.77 2.12 9.84
N LYS A 42 -7.47 2.15 9.54
CA LYS A 42 -6.46 2.79 10.40
C LYS A 42 -6.74 4.26 10.69
N PRO A 43 -7.07 5.12 9.71
CA PRO A 43 -7.31 6.53 10.02
C PRO A 43 -8.54 6.72 10.88
N LYS A 44 -9.62 5.96 10.67
CA LYS A 44 -10.82 6.07 11.50
C LYS A 44 -10.57 5.63 12.94
N MET A 45 -9.75 4.60 13.14
CA MET A 45 -9.32 4.19 14.47
C MET A 45 -8.46 5.27 15.15
N LEU A 46 -7.51 5.85 14.42
CA LEU A 46 -6.63 6.91 14.92
C LEU A 46 -7.41 8.19 15.26
N GLU A 47 -8.33 8.60 14.39
CA GLU A 47 -9.26 9.72 14.60
C GLU A 47 -10.07 9.52 15.88
N SER A 48 -10.63 8.32 16.07
CA SER A 48 -11.42 7.98 17.27
C SER A 48 -10.58 8.02 18.55
N TYR A 49 -9.34 7.53 18.49
CA TYR A 49 -8.43 7.52 19.63
C TYR A 49 -8.01 8.95 20.02
N LEU A 50 -7.63 9.79 19.05
CA LEU A 50 -7.28 11.19 19.29
C LEU A 50 -8.47 12.00 19.84
N ARG A 51 -9.68 11.78 19.30
CA ARG A 51 -10.90 12.42 19.82
C ARG A 51 -11.17 12.04 21.28
N ARG A 52 -10.91 10.78 21.68
CA ARG A 52 -11.03 10.35 23.09
C ARG A 52 -10.01 11.01 23.99
N GLN A 53 -8.85 11.40 23.47
CA GLN A 53 -7.82 12.16 24.20
C GLN A 53 -8.11 13.67 24.28
N GLY A 54 -9.26 14.14 23.76
CA GLY A 54 -9.59 15.57 23.69
C GLY A 54 -8.92 16.30 22.52
N LEU A 55 -8.15 15.58 21.67
CA LEU A 55 -7.54 16.13 20.47
C LEU A 55 -8.55 16.03 19.31
N ALA A 56 -9.51 16.96 19.30
CA ALA A 56 -10.44 17.13 18.19
C ALA A 56 -9.73 17.73 16.97
N GLY A 57 -9.17 16.86 16.12
CA GLY A 57 -8.55 17.25 14.85
C GLY A 57 -9.55 17.45 13.71
N THR A 58 -9.05 17.94 12.58
CA THR A 58 -9.79 17.97 11.30
C THR A 58 -10.13 16.57 10.82
N HIS A 59 -11.24 16.41 10.10
CA HIS A 59 -11.62 15.11 9.52
C HIS A 59 -10.53 14.58 8.59
N TYR A 60 -10.21 13.28 8.71
CA TYR A 60 -9.16 12.66 7.90
C TYR A 60 -9.51 12.71 6.40
N THR A 61 -8.57 13.20 5.59
CA THR A 61 -8.67 13.22 4.13
C THR A 61 -7.51 12.41 3.53
N PRO A 62 -7.74 11.11 3.21
CA PRO A 62 -6.69 10.26 2.67
C PRO A 62 -6.11 10.85 1.39
N LEU A 63 -4.79 10.96 1.33
CA LEU A 63 -3.96 11.25 0.14
C LEU A 63 -4.12 12.64 -0.52
N VAL A 64 -5.27 13.32 -0.40
CA VAL A 64 -5.52 14.60 -1.10
C VAL A 64 -4.98 15.81 -0.33
N GLY A 65 -5.22 15.86 0.98
CA GLY A 65 -4.89 17.02 1.81
C GLY A 65 -3.86 16.72 2.89
N ASP A 66 -4.12 15.69 3.70
CA ASP A 66 -3.32 15.42 4.89
C ASP A 66 -1.89 14.99 4.56
N LEU A 67 -1.68 14.24 3.47
CA LEU A 67 -0.32 13.81 3.09
C LEU A 67 0.55 14.99 2.69
N LYS A 68 0.01 15.93 1.90
CA LYS A 68 0.71 17.16 1.51
C LYS A 68 1.02 18.02 2.73
N ARG A 69 0.02 18.24 3.61
CA ARG A 69 0.18 19.03 4.83
C ARG A 69 1.20 18.40 5.78
N ASN A 70 1.17 17.08 5.95
CA ASN A 70 2.12 16.36 6.80
C ASN A 70 3.55 16.45 6.22
N SER A 71 3.71 16.33 4.89
CA SER A 71 5.01 16.49 4.25
C SER A 71 5.59 17.90 4.40
N SER A 72 4.76 18.94 4.31
CA SER A 72 5.21 20.32 4.50
C SER A 72 5.57 20.60 5.96
N MET A 73 4.77 20.11 6.91
CA MET A 73 5.07 20.23 8.34
C MET A 73 6.36 19.48 8.70
N LEU A 74 6.58 18.29 8.14
CA LEU A 74 7.82 17.53 8.34
C LEU A 74 9.03 18.25 7.77
N ARG A 75 8.89 18.87 6.59
CA ARG A 75 9.95 19.67 5.96
C ARG A 75 10.29 20.91 6.80
N GLU A 76 9.29 21.59 7.35
CA GLU A 76 9.50 22.73 8.24
C GLU A 76 10.14 22.30 9.57
N ALA A 77 9.68 21.21 10.18
CA ALA A 77 10.28 20.69 11.41
C ALA A 77 11.76 20.31 11.21
N ARG A 78 12.12 19.78 10.03
CA ARG A 78 13.53 19.49 9.67
C ARG A 78 14.35 20.75 9.42
N SER A 79 13.75 21.83 8.90
CA SER A 79 14.49 23.08 8.66
C SER A 79 14.74 23.88 9.94
N LYS A 80 13.91 23.67 10.97
CA LYS A 80 14.05 24.30 12.30
C LYS A 80 14.16 23.23 13.39
N PRO A 81 15.30 22.51 13.49
CA PRO A 81 15.47 21.48 14.50
C PRO A 81 15.42 22.09 15.91
N ILE A 82 14.68 21.45 16.81
CA ILE A 82 14.67 21.82 18.23
C ILE A 82 16.04 21.45 18.81
N LYS A 83 16.71 22.42 19.45
CA LYS A 83 17.94 22.14 20.20
C LYS A 83 17.55 21.33 21.44
N LEU A 84 17.95 20.06 21.45
CA LEU A 84 17.90 19.22 22.64
C LEU A 84 19.02 19.71 23.55
N THR A 85 18.65 20.27 24.71
CA THR A 85 19.58 20.75 25.74
C THR A 85 19.61 19.73 26.87
#